data_AF-A0A6J4NWX4-F1
#
_entry.id   AF-A0A6J4NWX4-F1
#
_cell.length_a   1.000
_cell.length_b   1.000
_cell.length_c   1.000
_cell.angle_alpha   90.00
_cell.angle_beta   90.00
_cell.angle_gamma   90.00
#
_symmetry.space_group_name_H-M   'P 1'
#
loop_
_entity.id
_entity.type
_entity.pdbx_description
1 polymer ?
#
loop_
_entity_poly.entity_id
_entity_poly.type
_entity_poly.pdbx_seq_one_letter_code
_entity_poly.pdbx_strand_id
1 'polypeptide(L)'
;MTHPEGAGRLRKAPENFLDRAGIQRHLADAKAGRRDFIRSAFAAAAAATTATTAAAQAPGSRADGDPAILQLPEHSRGLGKPVVTDGYGLPSKFERNVQRRQSPGLTQTRQASVSFAPLQSLFGIVTPSGLHFERHHQGWWDIDPSQHRLMVNGLVKTPKVFTMDELMRLPSVSRFHFIECGANTGMEWGNVAVPTCQYTHGMLSCSEFTGVPLLTLLEMAGADLKKGKFLLAEGADGSSMTRTIPMALVTSGEVLVAYGQNGEMLRPENGYPLRLVVPGVQGVSWIKYLRRIEVGDQPFGTKDEVLHYVDLMPDGTHRQYTSLQECKSVVTTPSGGQQLLDKGFYSISGLAWSGRGKVQRVDVSVDGGRNWRTARLQGPVMSKCLTRFNLDWIWDGKPAVIQSRAVDETGYVQPSYRQLRAVRGTRSIYHNNAIQSWLVKESGEVANVQLS
;
A
#
# COMPACT_ATOMS: atom_id res chain seq x y z
N MET A 1 -26.51 -2.32 27.90
CA MET A 1 -25.64 -2.73 26.78
C MET A 1 -25.39 -4.21 26.91
N THR A 2 -26.10 -5.02 26.13
CA THR A 2 -25.92 -6.47 26.09
C THR A 2 -24.55 -6.78 25.48
N HIS A 3 -23.66 -7.42 26.24
CA HIS A 3 -22.41 -7.95 25.69
C HIS A 3 -22.75 -8.90 24.52
N PRO A 4 -22.24 -8.66 23.30
CA PRO A 4 -22.54 -9.54 22.17
C PRO A 4 -22.03 -10.96 22.48
N GLU A 5 -22.86 -11.96 22.19
CA GLU A 5 -22.53 -13.37 22.29
C GLU A 5 -21.28 -13.67 21.44
N GLY A 6 -20.17 -14.05 22.09
CA GLY A 6 -18.95 -14.57 21.47
C GLY A 6 -18.11 -13.53 20.70
N ALA A 7 -16.87 -13.29 21.16
CA ALA A 7 -15.86 -12.65 20.33
C ALA A 7 -15.39 -13.68 19.27
N GLY A 8 -15.59 -13.37 17.98
CA GLY A 8 -15.19 -14.27 16.91
C GLY A 8 -13.67 -14.31 16.77
N ARG A 9 -13.07 -15.51 16.71
CA ARG A 9 -11.62 -15.62 16.44
C ARG A 9 -11.35 -15.54 14.95
N LEU A 10 -10.25 -14.89 14.59
CA LEU A 10 -9.77 -14.75 13.23
C LEU A 10 -8.40 -15.41 13.10
N ARG A 11 -8.27 -16.35 12.18
CA ARG A 11 -6.98 -16.88 11.74
C ARG A 11 -6.36 -15.91 10.73
N LYS A 12 -5.13 -15.46 11.02
CA LYS A 12 -4.32 -14.65 10.10
C LYS A 12 -4.10 -15.40 8.78
N ALA A 13 -3.93 -14.67 7.68
CA ALA A 13 -3.69 -15.29 6.38
C ALA A 13 -2.39 -16.11 6.40
N PRO A 14 -2.36 -17.35 5.85
CA PRO A 14 -1.12 -18.08 5.58
C PRO A 14 -0.21 -17.24 4.68
N GLU A 15 0.80 -16.59 5.26
CA GLU A 15 1.66 -15.63 4.53
C GLU A 15 2.66 -16.28 3.54
N ASN A 16 2.46 -17.58 3.21
CA ASN A 16 3.22 -18.40 2.24
C ASN A 16 2.33 -18.98 1.10
N PHE A 17 1.24 -18.33 0.74
CA PHE A 17 0.26 -18.86 -0.25
C PHE A 17 0.81 -19.16 -1.66
N LEU A 18 1.98 -18.64 -2.02
CA LEU A 18 2.51 -18.69 -3.38
C LEU A 18 4.01 -19.00 -3.38
N ASP A 19 4.37 -20.28 -3.28
CA ASP A 19 5.71 -20.72 -3.67
C ASP A 19 5.85 -20.73 -5.20
N ARG A 20 7.09 -20.84 -5.73
CA ARG A 20 7.32 -20.82 -7.19
C ARG A 20 6.51 -21.88 -7.94
N ALA A 21 6.29 -23.05 -7.33
CA ALA A 21 5.53 -24.12 -7.93
C ALA A 21 4.01 -23.84 -7.92
N GLY A 22 3.51 -23.15 -6.90
CA GLY A 22 2.14 -22.67 -6.79
C GLY A 22 1.85 -21.54 -7.78
N ILE A 23 2.80 -20.65 -8.00
CA ILE A 23 2.70 -19.56 -8.99
C ILE A 23 2.66 -20.13 -10.41
N GLN A 24 3.58 -21.04 -10.76
CA GLN A 24 3.60 -21.65 -12.10
C GLN A 24 2.32 -22.45 -12.40
N ARG A 25 1.78 -23.16 -11.41
CA ARG A 25 0.51 -23.86 -11.54
C ARG A 25 -0.68 -22.91 -11.63
N HIS A 26 -0.73 -21.84 -10.85
CA HIS A 26 -1.80 -20.84 -10.92
C HIS A 26 -1.83 -20.13 -12.28
N LEU A 27 -0.66 -19.84 -12.86
CA LEU A 27 -0.55 -19.29 -14.22
C LEU A 27 -1.01 -20.30 -15.27
N ALA A 28 -0.70 -21.59 -15.10
CA ALA A 28 -1.17 -22.66 -15.97
C ALA A 28 -2.69 -22.87 -15.88
N ASP A 29 -3.26 -22.83 -14.67
CA ASP A 29 -4.70 -23.00 -14.41
C ASP A 29 -5.52 -21.81 -14.92
N ALA A 30 -5.01 -20.59 -14.73
CA ALA A 30 -5.60 -19.38 -15.32
C ALA A 30 -5.59 -19.43 -16.86
N LYS A 31 -4.53 -19.95 -17.46
CA LYS A 31 -4.42 -20.16 -18.91
C LYS A 31 -5.31 -21.29 -19.43
N ALA A 32 -5.59 -22.29 -18.59
CA ALA A 32 -6.44 -23.44 -18.91
C ALA A 32 -7.93 -23.23 -18.59
N GLY A 33 -8.31 -22.10 -17.99
CA GLY A 33 -9.70 -21.81 -17.59
C GLY A 33 -10.25 -22.72 -16.49
N ARG A 34 -9.38 -23.48 -15.81
CA ARG A 34 -9.78 -24.47 -14.79
C ARG A 34 -9.86 -23.80 -13.42
N ARG A 35 -11.04 -23.83 -12.80
CA ARG A 35 -11.34 -23.18 -11.51
C ARG A 35 -10.99 -24.04 -10.28
N ASP A 36 -10.46 -25.25 -10.49
CA ASP A 36 -10.49 -26.31 -9.47
C ASP A 36 -9.29 -26.37 -8.51
N PHE A 37 -8.25 -25.55 -8.70
CA PHE A 37 -7.12 -25.51 -7.76
C PHE A 37 -7.49 -24.99 -6.37
N ILE A 38 -8.51 -24.12 -6.26
CA ILE A 38 -9.01 -23.62 -4.96
C ILE A 38 -9.49 -24.77 -4.05
N ARG A 39 -9.79 -25.97 -4.59
CA ARG A 39 -10.12 -27.13 -3.75
C ARG A 39 -8.92 -27.98 -3.34
N SER A 40 -7.87 -28.08 -4.16
CA SER A 40 -6.74 -28.99 -3.92
C SER A 40 -5.51 -28.31 -3.28
N ALA A 41 -5.31 -27.02 -3.51
CA ALA A 41 -4.27 -26.23 -2.83
C ALA A 41 -4.50 -26.13 -1.32
N PHE A 42 -5.78 -26.06 -0.93
CA PHE A 42 -6.21 -25.99 0.46
C PHE A 42 -5.97 -27.30 1.23
N ALA A 43 -5.95 -28.44 0.52
CA ALA A 43 -5.66 -29.75 1.14
C ALA A 43 -4.17 -29.94 1.45
N ALA A 44 -3.26 -29.43 0.61
CA ALA A 44 -1.82 -29.60 0.80
C ALA A 44 -1.23 -28.70 1.91
N ALA A 45 -1.78 -27.50 2.11
CA ALA A 45 -1.39 -26.64 3.24
C ALA A 45 -1.90 -27.15 4.60
N ALA A 46 -2.93 -28.00 4.60
CA ALA A 46 -3.41 -28.70 5.80
C ALA A 46 -2.51 -29.86 6.22
N ALA A 47 -1.77 -30.48 5.28
CA ALA A 47 -0.92 -31.65 5.56
C ALA A 47 0.46 -31.30 6.15
N ALA A 48 0.94 -30.05 6.01
CA ALA A 48 2.27 -29.64 6.47
C ALA A 48 2.29 -28.82 7.78
N THR A 49 1.18 -28.74 8.50
CA THR A 49 1.09 -28.03 9.81
C THR A 49 0.48 -28.87 10.93
N THR A 50 0.58 -30.20 10.85
CA THR A 50 0.16 -31.13 11.92
C THR A 50 1.16 -31.22 13.10
N ALA A 51 1.96 -30.18 13.35
CA ALA A 51 2.79 -30.06 14.54
C ALA A 51 2.85 -28.62 15.06
N THR A 52 1.69 -27.98 15.19
CA THR A 52 1.50 -26.99 16.26
C THR A 52 0.35 -27.49 17.09
N THR A 53 0.64 -27.79 18.34
CA THR A 53 -0.29 -28.16 19.39
C THR A 53 -1.46 -27.18 19.42
N ALA A 54 -2.50 -27.48 18.67
CA ALA A 54 -3.84 -27.02 18.97
C ALA A 54 -4.22 -27.74 20.27
N ALA A 55 -3.76 -27.21 21.39
CA ALA A 55 -4.52 -27.31 22.62
C ALA A 55 -5.83 -26.58 22.33
N ALA A 56 -6.77 -27.31 21.71
CA ALA A 56 -8.16 -26.95 21.74
C ALA A 56 -8.49 -26.82 23.23
N GLN A 57 -8.62 -25.59 23.70
CA GLN A 57 -9.44 -25.31 24.86
C GLN A 57 -10.83 -25.82 24.48
N ALA A 58 -11.08 -27.10 24.80
CA ALA A 58 -12.43 -27.57 25.02
C ALA A 58 -13.10 -26.56 25.96
N PRO A 59 -14.41 -26.30 25.83
CA PRO A 59 -15.13 -25.52 26.82
C PRO A 59 -15.22 -26.35 28.11
N GLY A 60 -14.09 -26.47 28.81
CA GLY A 60 -14.00 -26.95 30.16
C GLY A 60 -14.74 -25.95 31.04
N SER A 61 -15.50 -26.48 31.98
CA SER A 61 -16.30 -25.76 32.96
C SER A 61 -15.62 -24.45 33.39
N ARG A 62 -16.32 -23.33 33.21
CA ARG A 62 -15.99 -21.99 33.75
C ARG A 62 -15.74 -21.93 35.26
N ALA A 63 -15.80 -23.06 35.97
CA ALA A 63 -15.65 -23.16 37.41
C ALA A 63 -14.19 -22.98 37.89
N ASP A 64 -13.19 -23.33 37.08
CA ASP A 64 -11.80 -23.45 37.55
C ASP A 64 -10.83 -22.39 37.02
N GLY A 65 -11.31 -21.29 36.41
CA GLY A 65 -10.47 -20.20 35.88
C GLY A 65 -9.59 -20.56 34.67
N ASP A 66 -8.92 -19.57 34.06
CA ASP A 66 -8.02 -19.81 32.91
C ASP A 66 -6.63 -20.25 33.41
N PRO A 67 -6.12 -21.45 33.04
CA PRO A 67 -4.80 -21.91 33.45
C PRO A 67 -3.66 -20.96 33.09
N ALA A 68 -3.77 -20.19 32.00
CA ALA A 68 -2.76 -19.21 31.62
C ALA A 68 -2.65 -18.03 32.61
N ILE A 69 -3.66 -17.85 33.46
CA ILE A 69 -3.66 -16.87 34.56
C ILE A 69 -3.33 -17.56 35.88
N LEU A 70 -3.91 -18.72 36.14
CA LEU A 70 -3.72 -19.43 37.41
C LEU A 70 -2.32 -20.04 37.57
N GLN A 71 -1.65 -20.36 36.46
CA GLN A 71 -0.29 -20.87 36.46
C GLN A 71 0.65 -19.77 35.98
N LEU A 72 1.42 -19.19 36.91
CA LEU A 72 2.37 -18.13 36.57
C LEU A 72 3.34 -18.60 35.48
N PRO A 73 3.43 -17.90 34.33
CA PRO A 73 4.30 -18.28 33.25
C PRO A 73 5.78 -18.05 33.62
N GLU A 74 6.68 -18.70 32.90
CA GLU A 74 8.14 -18.64 33.15
C GLU A 74 8.67 -17.21 33.22
N HIS A 75 8.21 -16.34 32.32
CA HIS A 75 8.64 -14.93 32.24
C HIS A 75 8.18 -14.07 33.43
N SER A 76 7.30 -14.58 34.30
CA SER A 76 6.94 -13.92 35.57
C SER A 76 7.85 -14.33 36.73
N ARG A 77 8.75 -15.30 36.54
CA ARG A 77 9.60 -15.88 37.60
C ARG A 77 11.09 -15.61 37.43
N GLY A 78 11.51 -14.90 36.39
CA GLY A 78 12.91 -14.65 36.08
C GLY A 78 13.15 -13.34 35.33
N LEU A 79 14.42 -12.95 35.19
CA LEU A 79 14.81 -11.79 34.41
C LEU A 79 14.80 -12.11 32.92
N GLY A 80 14.29 -11.16 32.12
CA GLY A 80 14.34 -11.21 30.66
C GLY A 80 15.66 -10.71 30.08
N LYS A 81 15.63 -10.34 28.80
CA LYS A 81 16.75 -9.67 28.13
C LYS A 81 17.04 -8.29 28.76
N PRO A 82 18.31 -7.85 28.87
CA PRO A 82 18.65 -6.52 29.35
C PRO A 82 18.30 -5.40 28.35
N VAL A 83 18.27 -4.15 28.82
CA VAL A 83 18.12 -2.97 27.93
C VAL A 83 19.26 -2.92 26.90
N VAL A 84 18.97 -2.41 25.70
CA VAL A 84 19.94 -2.29 24.59
C VAL A 84 20.55 -3.65 24.18
N THR A 85 19.83 -4.76 24.38
CA THR A 85 20.23 -6.05 23.78
C THR A 85 20.39 -5.93 22.26
N ASP A 86 19.46 -5.20 21.64
CA ASP A 86 19.50 -4.83 20.24
C ASP A 86 19.49 -3.29 20.18
N GLY A 87 20.57 -2.66 19.68
CA GLY A 87 20.68 -1.21 19.57
C GLY A 87 19.66 -0.58 18.59
N TYR A 88 19.10 -1.40 17.70
CA TYR A 88 17.95 -1.08 16.86
C TYR A 88 16.97 -2.24 16.93
N GLY A 89 15.75 -1.99 17.41
CA GLY A 89 14.78 -3.04 17.72
C GLY A 89 14.30 -3.81 16.48
N LEU A 90 13.98 -5.09 16.68
CA LEU A 90 13.35 -5.96 15.69
C LEU A 90 11.96 -6.43 16.17
N PRO A 91 11.04 -6.78 15.25
CA PRO A 91 9.77 -7.38 15.63
C PRO A 91 9.95 -8.69 16.41
N SER A 92 8.97 -9.03 17.25
CA SER A 92 8.92 -10.30 17.96
C SER A 92 8.99 -11.50 17.00
N LYS A 93 9.61 -12.60 17.43
CA LYS A 93 9.67 -13.87 16.68
C LYS A 93 8.30 -14.44 16.28
N PHE A 94 7.24 -14.03 16.97
CA PHE A 94 5.85 -14.42 16.68
C PHE A 94 5.22 -13.61 15.54
N GLU A 95 5.80 -12.46 15.18
CA GLU A 95 5.38 -11.63 14.05
C GLU A 95 6.29 -11.80 12.82
N ARG A 96 7.15 -12.84 12.82
CA ARG A 96 8.13 -13.10 11.76
C ARG A 96 7.54 -13.16 10.34
N ASN A 97 6.24 -13.43 10.20
CA ASN A 97 5.59 -13.57 8.90
C ASN A 97 5.01 -12.23 8.37
N VAL A 98 4.97 -11.18 9.20
CA VAL A 98 4.61 -9.82 8.79
C VAL A 98 5.81 -9.19 8.08
N GLN A 99 5.89 -9.41 6.78
CA GLN A 99 7.02 -8.98 5.94
C GLN A 99 6.52 -8.47 4.59
N ARG A 100 7.37 -7.71 3.90
CA ARG A 100 7.21 -7.45 2.46
C ARG A 100 7.20 -8.79 1.70
N ARG A 101 6.40 -8.87 0.64
CA ARG A 101 6.41 -10.02 -0.28
C ARG A 101 6.81 -9.54 -1.66
N GLN A 102 7.66 -10.29 -2.34
CA GLN A 102 8.00 -9.98 -3.72
C GLN A 102 6.84 -10.36 -4.65
N SER A 103 6.73 -9.63 -5.76
CA SER A 103 5.92 -10.02 -6.92
C SER A 103 6.14 -11.48 -7.37
N PRO A 104 5.05 -12.28 -7.51
CA PRO A 104 5.12 -13.65 -7.97
C PRO A 104 5.29 -13.72 -9.51
N GLY A 105 6.43 -13.29 -10.02
CA GLY A 105 6.77 -13.41 -11.44
C GLY A 105 6.12 -12.37 -12.36
N LEU A 106 5.70 -11.21 -11.85
CA LEU A 106 5.22 -10.10 -12.72
C LEU A 106 6.36 -9.42 -13.48
N THR A 107 7.61 -9.62 -13.07
CA THR A 107 8.76 -8.95 -13.65
C THR A 107 9.85 -9.95 -14.03
N GLN A 108 10.56 -9.66 -15.12
CA GLN A 108 11.62 -10.52 -15.65
C GLN A 108 12.81 -10.64 -14.70
N THR A 109 13.12 -9.56 -13.97
CA THR A 109 14.21 -9.51 -13.01
C THR A 109 13.74 -8.94 -11.67
N ARG A 110 14.46 -9.28 -10.60
CA ARG A 110 14.12 -8.88 -9.22
C ARG A 110 14.48 -7.43 -8.92
N GLN A 111 15.48 -6.90 -9.61
CA GLN A 111 15.96 -5.53 -9.49
C GLN A 111 15.01 -4.52 -10.18
N ALA A 112 14.27 -4.97 -11.19
CA ALA A 112 13.23 -4.20 -11.86
C ALA A 112 11.83 -4.65 -11.42
N SER A 113 11.59 -4.76 -10.10
CA SER A 113 10.41 -5.41 -9.53
C SER A 113 9.64 -4.53 -8.54
N VAL A 114 8.68 -5.16 -7.86
CA VAL A 114 7.84 -4.58 -6.81
C VAL A 114 7.67 -5.55 -5.64
N SER A 115 7.61 -5.02 -4.43
CA SER A 115 7.21 -5.72 -3.21
C SER A 115 5.87 -5.18 -2.68
N PHE A 116 5.25 -5.92 -1.77
CA PHE A 116 3.91 -5.62 -1.26
C PHE A 116 3.92 -5.49 0.26
N ALA A 117 3.39 -4.39 0.78
CA ALA A 117 3.15 -4.17 2.21
C ALA A 117 2.05 -5.11 2.73
N PRO A 118 2.22 -5.76 3.90
CA PRO A 118 1.26 -6.73 4.45
C PRO A 118 0.06 -6.03 5.11
N LEU A 119 -0.74 -5.28 4.34
CA LEU A 119 -1.77 -4.36 4.85
C LEU A 119 -2.77 -5.02 5.83
N GLN A 120 -3.10 -6.29 5.63
CA GLN A 120 -3.99 -7.07 6.51
C GLN A 120 -3.45 -7.28 7.93
N SER A 121 -2.14 -7.13 8.12
CA SER A 121 -1.43 -7.33 9.39
C SER A 121 -0.99 -6.01 10.03
N LEU A 122 -1.30 -4.87 9.41
CA LEU A 122 -0.92 -3.53 9.90
C LEU A 122 -2.06 -2.83 10.63
N PHE A 123 -1.69 -2.02 11.63
CA PHE A 123 -2.62 -1.20 12.41
C PHE A 123 -2.51 0.28 12.04
N GLY A 124 -3.55 1.05 12.35
CA GLY A 124 -3.58 2.49 12.10
C GLY A 124 -3.36 2.84 10.63
N ILE A 125 -2.64 3.95 10.41
CA ILE A 125 -2.37 4.52 9.08
C ILE A 125 -0.89 4.57 8.72
N VAL A 126 0.03 4.42 9.67
CA VAL A 126 1.48 4.50 9.43
C VAL A 126 2.02 3.13 9.05
N THR A 127 2.68 3.04 7.92
CA THR A 127 3.42 1.84 7.49
C THR A 127 4.82 1.89 8.10
N PRO A 128 5.22 0.88 8.90
CA PRO A 128 6.59 0.79 9.42
C PRO A 128 7.61 0.88 8.28
N SER A 129 8.72 1.58 8.47
CA SER A 129 9.70 1.84 7.39
C SER A 129 10.21 0.55 6.75
N GLY A 130 10.51 -0.48 7.55
CA GLY A 130 10.90 -1.82 7.09
C GLY A 130 9.79 -2.64 6.39
N LEU A 131 8.56 -2.14 6.36
CA LEU A 131 7.41 -2.74 5.66
C LEU A 131 6.84 -1.85 4.55
N HIS A 132 7.41 -0.65 4.35
CA HIS A 132 7.09 0.22 3.22
C HIS A 132 7.30 -0.52 1.90
N PHE A 133 6.32 -0.55 1.01
CA PHE A 133 6.44 -1.34 -0.22
C PHE A 133 7.55 -0.79 -1.11
N GLU A 134 8.22 -1.66 -1.85
CA GLU A 134 9.32 -1.27 -2.72
C GLU A 134 8.92 -1.36 -4.18
N ARG A 135 9.34 -0.38 -4.98
CA ARG A 135 9.38 -0.51 -6.44
C ARG A 135 10.73 0.04 -6.91
N HIS A 136 11.47 -0.78 -7.64
CA HIS A 136 12.75 -0.44 -8.26
C HIS A 136 12.72 -0.74 -9.76
N HIS A 137 13.41 0.05 -10.57
CA HIS A 137 13.58 -0.24 -12.00
C HIS A 137 14.98 -0.78 -12.33
N GLN A 138 15.97 -0.53 -11.45
CA GLN A 138 17.35 -1.01 -11.55
C GLN A 138 17.98 -1.35 -10.18
N GLY A 139 17.16 -1.84 -9.23
CA GLY A 139 17.59 -2.15 -7.86
C GLY A 139 17.70 -0.91 -6.96
N TRP A 140 18.18 -1.10 -5.74
CA TRP A 140 18.44 -0.03 -4.78
C TRP A 140 19.94 0.07 -4.49
N TRP A 141 20.37 1.26 -4.09
CA TRP A 141 21.75 1.59 -3.74
C TRP A 141 21.81 2.24 -2.37
N ASP A 142 22.92 2.01 -1.67
CA ASP A 142 23.30 2.75 -0.48
C ASP A 142 24.27 3.87 -0.89
N ILE A 143 23.73 5.08 -1.06
CA ILE A 143 24.48 6.23 -1.60
C ILE A 143 25.08 7.01 -0.44
N ASP A 144 26.40 7.23 -0.49
CA ASP A 144 27.09 8.11 0.47
C ASP A 144 26.51 9.54 0.39
N PRO A 145 25.89 10.07 1.48
CA PRO A 145 25.28 11.39 1.49
C PRO A 145 26.28 12.52 1.27
N SER A 146 27.57 12.31 1.61
CA SER A 146 28.62 13.32 1.38
C SER A 146 28.93 13.52 -0.10
N GLN A 147 28.62 12.51 -0.93
CA GLN A 147 28.83 12.54 -2.38
C GLN A 147 27.54 12.86 -3.16
N HIS A 148 26.37 12.69 -2.55
CA HIS A 148 25.09 13.01 -3.19
C HIS A 148 24.94 14.51 -3.42
N ARG A 149 24.39 14.90 -4.57
CA ARG A 149 24.11 16.29 -4.94
C ARG A 149 22.72 16.40 -5.55
N LEU A 150 22.04 17.51 -5.28
CA LEU A 150 20.81 17.89 -5.95
C LEU A 150 21.04 19.13 -6.81
N MET A 151 20.87 19.01 -8.12
CA MET A 151 20.88 20.13 -9.05
C MET A 151 19.47 20.69 -9.27
N VAL A 152 19.33 22.01 -9.27
CA VAL A 152 18.16 22.74 -9.74
C VAL A 152 18.57 23.62 -10.93
N ASN A 153 18.01 23.36 -12.11
CA ASN A 153 18.37 24.03 -13.37
C ASN A 153 17.14 24.31 -14.27
N GLY A 154 17.38 24.73 -15.52
CA GLY A 154 16.34 25.03 -16.50
C GLY A 154 15.96 26.51 -16.50
N LEU A 155 14.65 26.81 -16.51
CA LEU A 155 14.10 28.16 -16.44
C LEU A 155 14.25 28.78 -15.03
N VAL A 156 15.49 29.02 -14.64
CA VAL A 156 15.92 29.61 -13.36
C VAL A 156 16.91 30.75 -13.61
N LYS A 157 16.94 31.75 -12.73
CA LYS A 157 17.92 32.84 -12.82
C LYS A 157 19.34 32.39 -12.54
N THR A 158 19.51 31.49 -11.58
CA THR A 158 20.83 30.97 -11.19
C THR A 158 20.70 29.48 -10.90
N PRO A 159 21.17 28.60 -11.79
CA PRO A 159 21.26 27.17 -11.50
C PRO A 159 22.02 26.92 -10.21
N LYS A 160 21.54 25.98 -9.39
CA LYS A 160 22.12 25.65 -8.09
C LYS A 160 22.40 24.16 -7.98
N VAL A 161 23.43 23.84 -7.23
CA VAL A 161 23.73 22.48 -6.78
C VAL A 161 23.79 22.51 -5.26
N PHE A 162 23.03 21.64 -4.62
CA PHE A 162 22.95 21.52 -3.17
C PHE A 162 23.61 20.23 -2.71
N THR A 163 24.35 20.33 -1.62
CA THR A 163 24.80 19.21 -0.78
C THR A 163 23.70 18.78 0.19
N MET A 164 23.82 17.60 0.79
CA MET A 164 22.91 17.16 1.85
C MET A 164 22.93 18.11 3.06
N ASP A 165 24.11 18.56 3.47
CA ASP A 165 24.28 19.49 4.60
C ASP A 165 23.57 20.83 4.36
N GLU A 166 23.63 21.36 3.14
CA GLU A 166 22.91 22.59 2.79
C GLU A 166 21.40 22.37 2.83
N LEU A 167 20.90 21.24 2.31
CA LEU A 167 19.48 20.92 2.33
C LEU A 167 18.95 20.78 3.77
N MET A 168 19.67 20.10 4.64
CA MET A 168 19.25 19.84 6.03
C MET A 168 19.28 21.09 6.92
N ARG A 169 19.91 22.19 6.48
CA ARG A 169 19.89 23.50 7.17
C ARG A 169 18.70 24.37 6.78
N LEU A 170 17.98 24.03 5.72
CA LEU A 170 16.83 24.81 5.25
C LEU A 170 15.58 24.52 6.10
N PRO A 171 14.59 25.45 6.10
CA PRO A 171 13.31 25.20 6.75
C PRO A 171 12.67 23.91 6.25
N SER A 172 12.40 22.98 7.16
CA SER A 172 11.81 21.69 6.84
C SER A 172 10.39 21.56 7.39
N VAL A 173 9.62 20.65 6.79
CA VAL A 173 8.28 20.26 7.24
C VAL A 173 8.20 18.75 7.34
N SER A 174 7.35 18.25 8.25
CA SER A 174 6.99 16.83 8.35
C SER A 174 5.51 16.66 8.04
N ARG A 175 5.18 15.75 7.11
CA ARG A 175 3.79 15.52 6.66
C ARG A 175 3.50 14.05 6.39
N PHE A 176 2.32 13.60 6.82
CA PHE A 176 1.83 12.26 6.50
C PHE A 176 1.25 12.22 5.09
N HIS A 177 1.78 11.34 4.25
CA HIS A 177 1.25 11.10 2.92
C HIS A 177 1.23 9.62 2.57
N PHE A 178 0.21 9.20 1.82
CA PHE A 178 0.22 7.90 1.19
C PHE A 178 1.02 7.97 -0.12
N ILE A 179 1.67 6.86 -0.46
CA ILE A 179 2.22 6.57 -1.77
C ILE A 179 1.57 5.29 -2.30
N GLU A 180 0.99 5.38 -3.48
CA GLU A 180 0.38 4.24 -4.18
C GLU A 180 1.03 4.09 -5.56
N CYS A 181 1.50 2.87 -5.87
CA CYS A 181 1.96 2.55 -7.22
C CYS A 181 0.81 2.68 -8.24
N GLY A 182 1.06 3.24 -9.42
CA GLY A 182 0.06 3.28 -10.50
C GLY A 182 -0.52 1.89 -10.81
N ALA A 183 0.30 0.84 -10.67
CA ALA A 183 -0.08 -0.55 -10.95
C ALA A 183 -0.70 -1.29 -9.75
N ASN A 184 -0.97 -0.60 -8.62
CA ASN A 184 -1.63 -1.23 -7.49
C ASN A 184 -3.01 -1.75 -7.93
N THR A 185 -3.32 -3.01 -7.61
CA THR A 185 -4.55 -3.70 -8.08
C THR A 185 -4.61 -3.90 -9.61
N GLY A 186 -3.52 -3.64 -10.35
CA GLY A 186 -3.46 -3.79 -11.80
C GLY A 186 -3.66 -5.23 -12.29
N MET A 187 -3.26 -6.22 -11.49
CA MET A 187 -3.47 -7.65 -11.83
C MET A 187 -4.94 -8.06 -11.85
N GLU A 188 -5.82 -7.25 -11.27
CA GLU A 188 -7.24 -7.57 -11.09
C GLU A 188 -8.15 -6.96 -12.18
N TRP A 189 -7.57 -6.31 -13.20
CA TRP A 189 -8.32 -5.63 -14.26
C TRP A 189 -9.24 -6.56 -15.08
N GLY A 190 -8.78 -7.75 -15.43
CA GLY A 190 -9.54 -8.70 -16.27
C GLY A 190 -10.23 -9.82 -15.48
N ASN A 191 -9.64 -10.23 -14.37
CA ASN A 191 -10.08 -11.38 -13.58
C ASN A 191 -9.53 -11.30 -12.16
N VAL A 192 -10.06 -12.14 -11.27
CA VAL A 192 -9.44 -12.43 -9.96
C VAL A 192 -8.11 -13.15 -10.22
N ALA A 193 -7.00 -12.57 -9.78
CA ALA A 193 -5.66 -13.05 -10.10
C ALA A 193 -4.83 -13.41 -8.87
N VAL A 194 -4.98 -12.68 -7.76
CA VAL A 194 -4.18 -12.91 -6.54
C VAL A 194 -5.03 -13.05 -5.27
N PRO A 195 -4.60 -13.87 -4.29
CA PRO A 195 -5.51 -14.35 -3.25
C PRO A 195 -5.69 -13.41 -2.04
N THR A 196 -4.77 -12.48 -1.78
CA THR A 196 -4.74 -11.72 -0.51
C THR A 196 -4.78 -10.21 -0.69
N CYS A 197 -5.15 -9.49 0.38
CA CYS A 197 -5.07 -8.03 0.43
C CYS A 197 -3.65 -7.50 0.16
N GLN A 198 -2.62 -8.18 0.68
CA GLN A 198 -1.22 -7.83 0.42
C GLN A 198 -0.92 -7.84 -1.08
N TYR A 199 -1.31 -8.87 -1.84
CA TYR A 199 -1.00 -8.90 -3.27
C TYR A 199 -1.90 -8.00 -4.12
N THR A 200 -3.18 -7.85 -3.76
CA THR A 200 -4.11 -7.00 -4.51
C THR A 200 -3.86 -5.50 -4.30
N HIS A 201 -3.54 -5.08 -3.06
CA HIS A 201 -3.51 -3.67 -2.66
C HIS A 201 -2.21 -3.22 -1.98
N GLY A 202 -1.25 -4.13 -1.75
CA GLY A 202 -0.05 -3.85 -0.98
C GLY A 202 1.03 -3.04 -1.71
N MET A 203 0.82 -2.59 -2.95
CA MET A 203 1.68 -1.56 -3.56
C MET A 203 1.30 -0.16 -3.04
N LEU A 204 1.16 -0.06 -1.73
CA LEU A 204 0.62 1.07 -0.98
C LEU A 204 1.39 1.18 0.33
N SER A 205 1.74 2.39 0.71
CA SER A 205 2.30 2.69 2.03
C SER A 205 1.96 4.11 2.43
N CYS A 206 2.11 4.41 3.72
CA CYS A 206 1.92 5.76 4.24
C CYS A 206 2.93 6.03 5.33
N SER A 207 3.58 7.16 5.25
CA SER A 207 4.65 7.53 6.15
C SER A 207 4.58 9.03 6.42
N GLU A 208 5.12 9.43 7.57
CA GLU A 208 5.54 10.81 7.72
C GLU A 208 6.81 11.01 6.89
N PHE A 209 6.84 12.05 6.06
CA PHE A 209 8.03 12.44 5.32
C PHE A 209 8.51 13.80 5.81
N THR A 210 9.81 13.91 6.05
CA THR A 210 10.46 15.13 6.52
C THR A 210 11.45 15.63 5.49
N GLY A 211 11.37 16.92 5.16
CA GLY A 211 12.31 17.57 4.27
C GLY A 211 11.91 18.99 3.89
N VAL A 212 12.56 19.51 2.85
CA VAL A 212 12.40 20.91 2.40
C VAL A 212 11.28 20.96 1.36
N PRO A 213 10.32 21.89 1.46
CA PRO A 213 9.38 22.16 0.37
C PRO A 213 10.13 22.47 -0.93
N LEU A 214 9.81 21.78 -2.03
CA LEU A 214 10.51 21.97 -3.30
C LEU A 214 10.41 23.43 -3.79
N LEU A 215 9.28 24.10 -3.52
CA LEU A 215 9.08 25.50 -3.84
C LEU A 215 10.21 26.40 -3.28
N THR A 216 10.66 26.16 -2.06
CA THR A 216 11.75 26.91 -1.43
C THR A 216 13.05 26.80 -2.25
N LEU A 217 13.38 25.60 -2.75
CA LEU A 217 14.58 25.39 -3.57
C LEU A 217 14.47 26.08 -4.93
N LEU A 218 13.28 26.09 -5.53
CA LEU A 218 13.02 26.79 -6.78
C LEU A 218 13.15 28.31 -6.62
N GLU A 219 12.60 28.87 -5.53
CA GLU A 219 12.71 30.29 -5.21
C GLU A 219 14.17 30.70 -4.98
N MET A 220 14.95 29.88 -4.26
CA MET A 220 16.38 30.10 -4.07
C MET A 220 17.16 30.13 -5.38
N ALA A 221 16.81 29.28 -6.36
CA ALA A 221 17.39 29.30 -7.71
C ALA A 221 16.83 30.43 -8.60
N GLY A 222 15.78 31.12 -8.15
CA GLY A 222 15.09 32.13 -8.91
C GLY A 222 14.32 31.55 -10.11
N ALA A 223 13.60 30.45 -9.90
CA ALA A 223 12.76 29.83 -10.93
C ALA A 223 11.70 30.80 -11.48
N ASP A 224 11.50 30.77 -12.79
CA ASP A 224 10.40 31.49 -13.42
C ASP A 224 9.10 30.68 -13.25
N LEU A 225 8.36 30.94 -12.17
CA LEU A 225 7.09 30.26 -11.88
C LEU A 225 5.94 30.69 -12.82
N LYS A 226 6.13 31.75 -13.62
CA LYS A 226 5.13 32.21 -14.59
C LYS A 226 5.30 31.46 -15.90
N LYS A 227 6.52 31.39 -16.44
CA LYS A 227 6.83 30.67 -17.68
C LYS A 227 6.99 29.17 -17.45
N GLY A 228 7.66 28.76 -16.38
CA GLY A 228 7.83 27.37 -15.99
C GLY A 228 6.50 26.72 -15.63
N LYS A 229 6.11 25.68 -16.36
CA LYS A 229 4.86 24.94 -16.17
C LYS A 229 5.09 23.53 -15.64
N PHE A 230 6.29 23.00 -15.83
CA PHE A 230 6.64 21.64 -15.48
C PHE A 230 8.06 21.55 -14.92
N LEU A 231 8.31 20.46 -14.21
CA LEU A 231 9.63 20.11 -13.73
C LEU A 231 9.97 18.69 -14.19
N LEU A 232 11.18 18.47 -14.69
CA LEU A 232 11.75 17.14 -14.81
C LEU A 232 12.44 16.78 -13.50
N ALA A 233 11.94 15.77 -12.81
CA ALA A 233 12.63 15.16 -11.68
C ALA A 233 13.38 13.92 -12.14
N GLU A 234 14.64 13.76 -11.74
CA GLU A 234 15.54 12.68 -12.17
C GLU A 234 16.24 12.01 -10.98
N GLY A 235 16.22 10.67 -10.96
CA GLY A 235 16.89 9.84 -9.96
C GLY A 235 18.33 9.48 -10.35
N ALA A 236 19.16 9.16 -9.37
CA ALA A 236 20.57 8.82 -9.55
C ALA A 236 20.85 7.32 -9.76
N ASP A 237 19.83 6.47 -9.74
CA ASP A 237 19.99 5.03 -9.99
C ASP A 237 20.18 4.72 -11.49
N GLY A 238 20.52 3.48 -11.81
CA GLY A 238 20.77 3.04 -13.18
C GLY A 238 19.56 3.16 -14.13
N SER A 239 18.34 3.36 -13.62
CA SER A 239 17.17 3.67 -14.46
C SER A 239 17.08 5.14 -14.83
N SER A 240 17.81 5.99 -14.08
CA SER A 240 17.69 7.45 -14.10
C SER A 240 16.24 7.89 -14.10
N MET A 241 15.40 7.24 -13.27
CA MET A 241 13.94 7.38 -13.34
C MET A 241 13.59 8.87 -13.45
N THR A 242 12.89 9.21 -14.53
CA THR A 242 12.52 10.60 -14.84
C THR A 242 11.03 10.75 -14.85
N ARG A 243 10.52 11.83 -14.27
CA ARG A 243 9.09 12.18 -14.34
C ARG A 243 8.88 13.68 -14.45
N THR A 244 7.95 14.05 -15.31
CA THR A 244 7.36 15.39 -15.40
C THR A 244 6.41 15.60 -14.22
N ILE A 245 6.66 16.66 -13.46
CA ILE A 245 5.83 17.12 -12.34
C ILE A 245 5.23 18.48 -12.72
N PRO A 246 3.89 18.64 -12.71
CA PRO A 246 3.26 19.94 -12.93
C PRO A 246 3.68 20.97 -11.86
N MET A 247 4.05 22.18 -12.29
CA MET A 247 4.41 23.29 -11.40
C MET A 247 3.28 23.63 -10.42
N ALA A 248 2.02 23.41 -10.82
CA ALA A 248 0.84 23.61 -9.96
C ALA A 248 0.88 22.75 -8.67
N LEU A 249 1.44 21.54 -8.73
CA LEU A 249 1.60 20.70 -7.53
C LEU A 249 2.70 21.23 -6.61
N VAL A 250 3.76 21.79 -7.18
CA VAL A 250 4.87 22.35 -6.39
C VAL A 250 4.43 23.65 -5.70
N THR A 251 3.71 24.50 -6.43
CA THR A 251 3.19 25.78 -5.91
C THR A 251 2.03 25.61 -4.93
N SER A 252 1.39 24.44 -4.82
CA SER A 252 0.49 24.14 -3.69
C SER A 252 1.23 24.03 -2.35
N GLY A 253 2.56 23.92 -2.37
CA GLY A 253 3.41 23.80 -1.19
C GLY A 253 3.43 22.41 -0.57
N GLU A 254 2.92 21.39 -1.26
CA GLU A 254 2.86 20.00 -0.77
C GLU A 254 4.01 19.11 -1.23
N VAL A 255 4.70 19.47 -2.31
CA VAL A 255 5.82 18.67 -2.84
C VAL A 255 7.06 18.90 -2.00
N LEU A 256 7.67 17.82 -1.50
CA LEU A 256 8.85 17.85 -0.64
C LEU A 256 10.05 17.18 -1.31
N VAL A 257 11.22 17.75 -1.09
CA VAL A 257 12.50 17.06 -1.20
C VAL A 257 12.81 16.49 0.18
N ALA A 258 12.51 15.20 0.37
CA ALA A 258 12.55 14.51 1.64
C ALA A 258 13.87 13.76 1.86
N TYR A 259 14.37 13.84 3.09
CA TYR A 259 15.51 13.06 3.60
C TYR A 259 15.14 12.19 4.81
N GLY A 260 14.01 12.48 5.48
CA GLY A 260 13.48 11.72 6.60
C GLY A 260 12.17 10.98 6.28
N GLN A 261 11.97 9.82 6.90
CA GLN A 261 10.77 9.00 6.83
C GLN A 261 10.48 8.35 8.19
N ASN A 262 9.28 8.60 8.75
CA ASN A 262 8.84 8.08 10.05
C ASN A 262 9.83 8.37 11.20
N GLY A 263 10.36 9.60 11.27
CA GLY A 263 11.24 10.05 12.35
C GLY A 263 12.72 9.66 12.22
N GLU A 264 13.10 8.91 11.19
CA GLU A 264 14.51 8.56 10.89
C GLU A 264 14.88 8.94 9.46
N MET A 265 16.16 8.80 9.08
CA MET A 265 16.57 8.95 7.69
C MET A 265 15.87 7.93 6.79
N LEU A 266 15.68 8.29 5.52
CA LEU A 266 15.18 7.36 4.51
C LEU A 266 15.97 6.04 4.54
N ARG A 267 15.27 4.93 4.32
CA ARG A 267 15.94 3.65 4.05
C ARG A 267 16.54 3.65 2.64
N PRO A 268 17.66 2.94 2.40
CA PRO A 268 18.25 2.81 1.06
C PRO A 268 17.23 2.46 -0.01
N GLU A 269 16.38 1.46 0.21
CA GLU A 269 15.34 1.04 -0.73
C GLU A 269 14.25 2.09 -0.98
N ASN A 270 14.10 3.07 -0.08
CA ASN A 270 13.12 4.14 -0.15
C ASN A 270 13.71 5.46 -0.66
N GLY A 271 14.98 5.46 -1.10
CA GLY A 271 15.60 6.58 -1.79
C GLY A 271 16.60 7.37 -0.96
N TYR A 272 17.22 6.77 0.06
CA TYR A 272 18.32 7.41 0.78
C TYR A 272 19.43 7.90 -0.18
N PRO A 273 19.99 9.10 0.02
CA PRO A 273 19.71 10.02 1.12
C PRO A 273 18.57 11.01 0.83
N LEU A 274 18.05 11.04 -0.41
CA LEU A 274 17.15 12.09 -0.86
C LEU A 274 16.11 11.58 -1.86
N ARG A 275 14.84 11.88 -1.63
CA ARG A 275 13.76 11.57 -2.57
C ARG A 275 12.82 12.75 -2.79
N LEU A 276 12.11 12.72 -3.90
CA LEU A 276 10.93 13.54 -4.12
C LEU A 276 9.69 12.85 -3.51
N VAL A 277 8.84 13.67 -2.88
CA VAL A 277 7.52 13.30 -2.37
C VAL A 277 6.48 14.18 -3.07
N VAL A 278 5.55 13.57 -3.82
CA VAL A 278 4.56 14.28 -4.63
C VAL A 278 3.15 13.84 -4.24
N PRO A 279 2.55 14.44 -3.18
CA PRO A 279 1.30 13.94 -2.62
C PRO A 279 0.15 13.83 -3.63
N GLY A 280 -0.55 12.69 -3.58
CA GLY A 280 -1.77 12.44 -4.35
C GLY A 280 -1.58 11.96 -5.79
N VAL A 281 -0.35 11.92 -6.30
CA VAL A 281 -0.06 11.30 -7.61
C VAL A 281 0.60 9.93 -7.47
N GLN A 282 0.59 9.15 -8.56
CA GLN A 282 1.16 7.81 -8.63
C GLN A 282 2.64 7.79 -8.22
N GLY A 283 3.02 6.75 -7.49
CA GLY A 283 4.32 6.66 -6.81
C GLY A 283 5.55 6.70 -7.71
N VAL A 284 5.42 6.46 -9.02
CA VAL A 284 6.53 6.62 -9.97
C VAL A 284 7.04 8.07 -10.03
N SER A 285 6.17 9.06 -9.79
CA SER A 285 6.53 10.48 -9.68
C SER A 285 7.27 10.84 -8.40
N TRP A 286 7.39 9.91 -7.45
CA TRP A 286 8.10 10.11 -6.20
C TRP A 286 9.55 9.63 -6.32
N ILE A 287 10.31 10.35 -7.14
CA ILE A 287 11.66 9.98 -7.58
C ILE A 287 12.59 9.74 -6.41
N LYS A 288 13.19 8.54 -6.37
CA LYS A 288 14.18 8.15 -5.37
C LYS A 288 15.57 8.56 -5.83
N TYR A 289 16.50 8.74 -4.88
CA TYR A 289 17.88 9.16 -5.18
C TYR A 289 17.91 10.45 -6.00
N LEU A 290 17.04 11.41 -5.64
CA LEU A 290 16.78 12.60 -6.44
C LEU A 290 18.07 13.40 -6.63
N ARG A 291 18.53 13.52 -7.89
CA ARG A 291 19.76 14.24 -8.23
C ARG A 291 19.53 15.50 -9.03
N ARG A 292 18.38 15.65 -9.69
CA ARG A 292 18.14 16.80 -10.57
C ARG A 292 16.66 17.17 -10.66
N ILE A 293 16.42 18.48 -10.67
CA ILE A 293 15.14 19.13 -10.93
C ILE A 293 15.38 20.19 -12.02
N GLU A 294 14.78 20.01 -13.19
CA GLU A 294 14.86 20.99 -14.28
C GLU A 294 13.50 21.65 -14.54
N VAL A 295 13.46 22.98 -14.47
CA VAL A 295 12.23 23.75 -14.75
C VAL A 295 12.08 23.94 -16.26
N GLY A 296 10.95 23.52 -16.81
CA GLY A 296 10.59 23.67 -18.22
C GLY A 296 9.19 24.26 -18.42
N ASP A 297 8.88 24.68 -19.64
CA ASP A 297 7.58 25.23 -20.03
C ASP A 297 6.65 24.18 -20.69
N GLN A 298 7.17 22.99 -21.01
CA GLN A 298 6.43 21.86 -21.60
C GLN A 298 6.70 20.55 -20.84
N PRO A 299 5.83 19.53 -20.97
CA PRO A 299 6.14 18.18 -20.51
C PRO A 299 7.38 17.63 -21.21
N PHE A 300 8.19 16.84 -20.50
CA PHE A 300 9.47 16.37 -21.03
C PHE A 300 9.35 15.12 -21.92
N GLY A 301 8.28 14.34 -21.77
CA GLY A 301 7.99 13.22 -22.68
C GLY A 301 9.04 12.11 -22.62
N THR A 302 9.57 11.83 -21.43
CA THR A 302 10.63 10.81 -21.28
C THR A 302 10.08 9.40 -21.46
N LYS A 303 10.97 8.41 -21.55
CA LYS A 303 10.65 6.99 -21.80
C LYS A 303 9.44 6.49 -21.00
N ASP A 304 9.43 6.73 -19.68
CA ASP A 304 8.39 6.23 -18.76
C ASP A 304 7.13 7.12 -18.70
N GLU A 305 7.01 8.08 -19.63
CA GLU A 305 5.81 8.90 -19.87
C GLU A 305 5.17 8.60 -21.23
N VAL A 306 5.90 7.90 -22.11
CA VAL A 306 5.47 7.54 -23.47
C VAL A 306 5.25 6.04 -23.61
N LEU A 307 6.17 5.22 -23.09
CA LEU A 307 6.12 3.75 -23.23
C LEU A 307 5.53 3.05 -22.00
N HIS A 308 5.70 3.63 -20.82
CA HIS A 308 5.18 3.11 -19.56
C HIS A 308 4.31 4.15 -18.87
N TYR A 309 3.53 3.74 -17.87
CA TYR A 309 2.67 4.63 -17.08
C TYR A 309 1.71 5.49 -17.94
N VAL A 310 1.30 4.93 -19.07
CA VAL A 310 0.24 5.41 -19.96
C VAL A 310 -0.87 4.37 -19.97
N ASP A 311 -2.13 4.82 -19.94
CA ASP A 311 -3.27 3.91 -19.88
C ASP A 311 -3.77 3.57 -21.29
N LEU A 312 -3.73 2.29 -21.68
CA LEU A 312 -4.38 1.82 -22.90
C LEU A 312 -5.91 1.88 -22.78
N MET A 313 -6.55 2.50 -23.77
CA MET A 313 -7.99 2.66 -23.87
C MET A 313 -8.59 1.65 -24.88
N PRO A 314 -9.89 1.32 -24.75
CA PRO A 314 -10.54 0.34 -25.64
C PRO A 314 -10.53 0.70 -27.12
N ASP A 315 -10.46 1.99 -27.46
CA ASP A 315 -10.40 2.51 -28.82
C ASP A 315 -8.97 2.49 -29.43
N GLY A 316 -8.00 1.95 -28.69
CA GLY A 316 -6.59 1.90 -29.10
C GLY A 316 -5.79 3.17 -28.81
N THR A 317 -6.40 4.20 -28.21
CA THR A 317 -5.68 5.40 -27.75
C THR A 317 -4.98 5.17 -26.41
N HIS A 318 -4.06 6.08 -26.06
CA HIS A 318 -3.41 6.09 -24.74
C HIS A 318 -3.80 7.35 -23.96
N ARG A 319 -4.15 7.21 -22.68
CA ARG A 319 -4.17 8.36 -21.76
C ARG A 319 -2.79 8.56 -21.19
N GLN A 320 -2.17 9.68 -21.54
CA GLN A 320 -0.88 10.11 -21.02
C GLN A 320 -1.06 11.10 -19.87
N TYR A 321 -0.03 11.22 -19.03
CA TYR A 321 0.00 12.14 -17.89
C TYR A 321 -1.15 11.96 -16.89
N THR A 322 -1.75 10.77 -16.83
CA THR A 322 -2.67 10.36 -15.77
C THR A 322 -1.87 10.16 -14.49
N SER A 323 -1.72 11.22 -13.70
CA SER A 323 -0.88 11.21 -12.50
C SER A 323 -1.67 10.96 -11.23
N LEU A 324 -2.88 11.49 -11.13
CA LEU A 324 -3.72 11.44 -9.94
C LEU A 324 -4.06 10.00 -9.51
N GLN A 325 -3.88 9.69 -8.23
CA GLN A 325 -4.45 8.49 -7.62
C GLN A 325 -5.84 8.80 -7.08
N GLU A 326 -6.87 8.28 -7.73
CA GLU A 326 -8.27 8.54 -7.42
C GLU A 326 -8.68 7.96 -6.05
N CYS A 327 -9.86 8.36 -5.54
CA CYS A 327 -10.37 7.82 -4.27
C CYS A 327 -10.51 6.30 -4.33
N LYS A 328 -9.99 5.61 -3.31
CA LYS A 328 -9.91 4.15 -3.25
C LYS A 328 -10.00 3.66 -1.81
N SER A 329 -10.51 2.45 -1.62
CA SER A 329 -10.54 1.76 -0.34
C SER A 329 -10.44 0.25 -0.48
N VAL A 330 -10.02 -0.41 0.60
CA VAL A 330 -10.02 -1.86 0.73
C VAL A 330 -10.28 -2.27 2.19
N VAL A 331 -11.09 -3.31 2.39
CA VAL A 331 -11.17 -4.03 3.67
C VAL A 331 -9.91 -4.86 3.84
N THR A 332 -9.13 -4.59 4.89
CA THR A 332 -7.90 -5.30 5.22
C THR A 332 -8.15 -6.49 6.16
N THR A 333 -9.24 -6.45 6.93
CA THR A 333 -9.68 -7.60 7.74
C THR A 333 -11.21 -7.58 7.98
N PRO A 334 -11.91 -8.70 7.83
CA PRO A 334 -11.42 -9.94 7.25
C PRO A 334 -11.23 -9.80 5.73
N SER A 335 -10.13 -10.33 5.20
CA SER A 335 -9.73 -10.22 3.79
C SER A 335 -9.10 -11.53 3.28
N GLY A 336 -8.86 -11.59 1.97
CA GLY A 336 -8.38 -12.79 1.28
C GLY A 336 -7.21 -13.51 2.00
N GLY A 337 -7.39 -14.81 2.21
CA GLY A 337 -6.46 -15.68 2.91
C GLY A 337 -6.72 -15.81 4.42
N GLN A 338 -7.43 -14.88 5.05
CA GLN A 338 -7.85 -15.02 6.46
C GLN A 338 -9.02 -16.01 6.58
N GLN A 339 -9.28 -16.47 7.81
CA GLN A 339 -10.41 -17.35 8.10
C GLN A 339 -11.08 -16.96 9.42
N LEU A 340 -12.40 -16.81 9.40
CA LEU A 340 -13.23 -16.67 10.59
C LEU A 340 -13.45 -18.06 11.20
N LEU A 341 -13.10 -18.25 12.46
CA LEU A 341 -13.15 -19.56 13.10
C LEU A 341 -14.45 -19.81 13.86
N ASP A 342 -15.12 -18.75 14.30
CA ASP A 342 -16.32 -18.83 15.12
C ASP A 342 -17.37 -17.85 14.61
N LYS A 343 -18.63 -18.07 14.97
CA LYS A 343 -19.68 -17.05 14.80
C LYS A 343 -19.50 -15.95 15.85
N GLY A 344 -20.13 -14.80 15.61
CA GLY A 344 -20.20 -13.72 16.59
C GLY A 344 -19.57 -12.44 16.10
N PHE A 345 -19.06 -11.64 17.03
CA PHE A 345 -18.60 -10.29 16.76
C PHE A 345 -17.24 -10.24 16.06
N TYR A 346 -17.18 -9.50 14.96
CA TYR A 346 -15.99 -9.13 14.21
C TYR A 346 -15.98 -7.62 13.94
N SER A 347 -14.79 -7.02 13.99
CA SER A 347 -14.58 -5.66 13.49
C SER A 347 -14.07 -5.73 12.06
N ILE A 348 -14.91 -5.36 11.09
CA ILE A 348 -14.45 -5.13 9.72
C ILE A 348 -13.59 -3.87 9.76
N SER A 349 -12.34 -3.95 9.30
CA SER A 349 -11.39 -2.85 9.28
C SER A 349 -10.70 -2.75 7.94
N GLY A 350 -10.41 -1.52 7.51
CA GLY A 350 -9.81 -1.28 6.19
C GLY A 350 -9.18 0.09 6.06
N LEU A 351 -8.61 0.34 4.88
CA LEU A 351 -7.94 1.59 4.54
C LEU A 351 -8.70 2.28 3.41
N ALA A 352 -8.79 3.61 3.47
CA ALA A 352 -9.28 4.46 2.40
C ALA A 352 -8.32 5.63 2.18
N TRP A 353 -8.22 6.12 0.95
CA TRP A 353 -7.37 7.24 0.58
C TRP A 353 -7.88 7.93 -0.67
N SER A 354 -7.44 9.16 -0.91
CA SER A 354 -7.68 9.87 -2.17
C SER A 354 -6.54 10.84 -2.45
N GLY A 355 -6.04 10.85 -3.68
CA GLY A 355 -5.09 11.84 -4.14
C GLY A 355 -5.69 13.23 -4.34
N ARG A 356 -7.03 13.34 -4.32
CA ARG A 356 -7.76 14.62 -4.41
C ARG A 356 -7.85 15.36 -3.08
N GLY A 357 -7.62 14.69 -1.95
CA GLY A 357 -7.81 15.32 -0.65
C GLY A 357 -8.09 14.35 0.49
N LYS A 358 -8.96 14.76 1.42
CA LYS A 358 -9.42 13.95 2.55
C LYS A 358 -10.46 12.92 2.12
N VAL A 359 -10.46 11.76 2.77
CA VAL A 359 -11.59 10.82 2.72
C VAL A 359 -12.71 11.40 3.57
N GLN A 360 -13.88 11.63 2.98
CA GLN A 360 -15.05 12.15 3.68
C GLN A 360 -15.86 11.03 4.34
N ARG A 361 -15.99 9.88 3.67
CA ARG A 361 -16.82 8.76 4.13
C ARG A 361 -16.32 7.44 3.56
N VAL A 362 -16.55 6.35 4.29
CA VAL A 362 -16.44 4.99 3.77
C VAL A 362 -17.73 4.25 4.09
N ASP A 363 -18.35 3.65 3.08
CA ASP A 363 -19.48 2.76 3.23
C ASP A 363 -19.00 1.31 3.09
N VAL A 364 -19.55 0.40 3.90
CA VAL A 364 -19.23 -1.03 3.88
C VAL A 364 -20.51 -1.83 3.63
N SER A 365 -20.41 -2.82 2.75
CA SER A 365 -21.46 -3.79 2.47
C SER A 365 -20.98 -5.19 2.88
N VAL A 366 -21.91 -6.06 3.28
CA VAL A 366 -21.68 -7.49 3.55
C VAL A 366 -22.52 -8.40 2.63
N ASP A 367 -23.24 -7.83 1.67
CA ASP A 367 -24.16 -8.51 0.75
C ASP A 367 -23.84 -8.21 -0.73
N GLY A 368 -22.58 -7.86 -1.02
CA GLY A 368 -22.11 -7.62 -2.38
C GLY A 368 -22.57 -6.29 -2.98
N GLY A 369 -22.78 -5.29 -2.13
CA GLY A 369 -23.07 -3.92 -2.53
C GLY A 369 -24.54 -3.60 -2.72
N ARG A 370 -25.44 -4.48 -2.26
CA ARG A 370 -26.90 -4.25 -2.30
C ARG A 370 -27.31 -3.28 -1.20
N ASN A 371 -26.79 -3.47 0.01
CA ASN A 371 -27.00 -2.59 1.15
C ASN A 371 -25.66 -2.10 1.70
N TRP A 372 -25.64 -0.85 2.17
CA TRP A 372 -24.44 -0.16 2.63
C TRP A 372 -24.65 0.40 4.04
N ARG A 373 -23.66 0.21 4.91
CA ARG A 373 -23.59 0.85 6.23
C ARG A 373 -22.36 1.74 6.27
N THR A 374 -22.53 2.99 6.68
CA THR A 374 -21.40 3.90 6.85
C THR A 374 -20.50 3.43 8.00
N ALA A 375 -19.22 3.24 7.70
CA ALA A 375 -18.20 2.85 8.66
C ALA A 375 -17.72 4.07 9.48
N ARG A 376 -17.19 3.81 10.66
CA ARG A 376 -16.53 4.84 11.49
C ARG A 376 -15.12 5.08 10.97
N LEU A 377 -14.81 6.32 10.62
CA LEU A 377 -13.42 6.73 10.32
C LEU A 377 -12.66 6.92 11.64
N GLN A 378 -11.45 6.39 11.73
CA GLN A 378 -10.54 6.63 12.84
C GLN A 378 -9.74 7.91 12.56
N GLY A 379 -9.94 8.92 13.41
CA GLY A 379 -9.25 10.19 13.29
C GLY A 379 -7.78 10.12 13.76
N PRO A 380 -6.94 11.09 13.35
CA PRO A 380 -7.26 12.22 12.47
C PRO A 380 -7.40 11.81 10.99
N VAL A 381 -8.32 12.45 10.26
CA VAL A 381 -8.47 12.29 8.81
C VAL A 381 -7.70 13.40 8.10
N MET A 382 -6.64 13.04 7.40
CA MET A 382 -5.71 13.97 6.75
C MET A 382 -5.85 13.94 5.22
N SER A 383 -5.52 15.06 4.58
CA SER A 383 -5.54 15.18 3.12
C SER A 383 -4.42 14.34 2.51
N LYS A 384 -4.71 13.58 1.45
CA LYS A 384 -3.73 12.76 0.71
C LYS A 384 -2.94 11.83 1.63
N CYS A 385 -3.63 11.28 2.63
CA CYS A 385 -3.12 10.33 3.60
C CYS A 385 -4.03 9.11 3.67
N LEU A 386 -3.52 7.98 4.17
CA LEU A 386 -4.38 6.86 4.52
C LEU A 386 -5.32 7.23 5.66
N THR A 387 -6.57 6.76 5.56
CA THR A 387 -7.61 6.87 6.58
C THR A 387 -8.06 5.46 6.94
N ARG A 388 -8.00 5.12 8.22
CA ARG A 388 -8.46 3.83 8.74
C ARG A 388 -9.96 3.91 9.01
N PHE A 389 -10.72 2.88 8.62
CA PHE A 389 -12.14 2.77 8.95
C PHE A 389 -12.45 1.45 9.64
N ASN A 390 -13.54 1.41 10.41
CA ASN A 390 -14.07 0.19 11.01
C ASN A 390 -15.61 0.12 11.01
N LEU A 391 -16.15 -1.09 10.93
CA LEU A 391 -17.57 -1.39 11.05
C LEU A 391 -17.76 -2.63 11.94
N ASP A 392 -18.65 -2.52 12.91
CA ASP A 392 -19.06 -3.65 13.74
C ASP A 392 -19.97 -4.60 12.95
N TRP A 393 -19.63 -5.88 12.97
CA TRP A 393 -20.31 -6.92 12.23
C TRP A 393 -20.48 -8.18 13.09
N ILE A 394 -21.71 -8.69 13.15
CA ILE A 394 -22.00 -10.00 13.73
C ILE A 394 -22.08 -10.99 12.57
N TRP A 395 -21.13 -11.91 12.49
CA TRP A 395 -21.17 -12.98 11.50
C TRP A 395 -21.98 -14.16 12.04
N ASP A 396 -23.04 -14.54 11.34
CA ASP A 396 -23.97 -15.62 11.71
C ASP A 396 -23.56 -17.00 11.14
N GLY A 397 -22.42 -17.06 10.45
CA GLY A 397 -21.91 -18.25 9.78
C GLY A 397 -22.36 -18.41 8.33
N LYS A 398 -23.22 -17.53 7.80
CA LYS A 398 -23.66 -17.60 6.40
C LYS A 398 -22.64 -16.94 5.47
N PRO A 399 -22.64 -17.29 4.16
CA PRO A 399 -21.83 -16.59 3.19
C PRO A 399 -22.12 -15.09 3.18
N ALA A 400 -21.07 -14.29 3.08
CA ALA A 400 -21.15 -12.84 2.98
C ALA A 400 -20.18 -12.34 1.92
N VAL A 401 -20.54 -11.26 1.22
CA VAL A 401 -19.62 -10.59 0.29
C VAL A 401 -19.33 -9.21 0.81
N ILE A 402 -18.14 -9.05 1.38
CA ILE A 402 -17.70 -7.81 2.01
C ILE A 402 -17.11 -6.89 0.96
N GLN A 403 -17.56 -5.64 0.96
CA GLN A 403 -17.05 -4.56 0.11
C GLN A 403 -16.87 -3.28 0.93
N SER A 404 -15.93 -2.44 0.53
CA SER A 404 -15.84 -1.05 0.99
C SER A 404 -15.84 -0.09 -0.19
N ARG A 405 -16.47 1.08 -0.01
CA ARG A 405 -16.54 2.15 -1.01
C ARG A 405 -16.24 3.48 -0.34
N ALA A 406 -15.15 4.13 -0.72
CA ALA A 406 -14.80 5.45 -0.22
C ALA A 406 -15.43 6.58 -1.04
N VAL A 407 -15.63 7.70 -0.36
CA VAL A 407 -15.99 9.00 -0.92
C VAL A 407 -15.03 10.04 -0.38
N ASP A 408 -14.43 10.85 -1.26
CA ASP A 408 -13.55 11.94 -0.86
C ASP A 408 -14.29 13.28 -0.73
N GLU A 409 -13.60 14.30 -0.22
CA GLU A 409 -14.16 15.62 0.02
C GLU A 409 -14.59 16.37 -1.26
N THR A 410 -14.21 15.88 -2.45
CA THR A 410 -14.69 16.42 -3.73
C THR A 410 -16.04 15.82 -4.16
N GLY A 411 -16.52 14.81 -3.43
CA GLY A 411 -17.71 14.03 -3.78
C GLY A 411 -17.43 12.87 -4.75
N TYR A 412 -16.17 12.63 -5.12
CA TYR A 412 -15.83 11.47 -5.96
C TYR A 412 -16.12 10.18 -5.19
N VAL A 413 -16.88 9.28 -5.81
CA VAL A 413 -17.23 7.98 -5.25
C VAL A 413 -16.43 6.89 -5.94
N GLN A 414 -15.78 6.03 -5.16
CA GLN A 414 -15.02 4.89 -5.67
C GLN A 414 -15.91 4.00 -6.58
N PRO A 415 -15.48 3.71 -7.83
CA PRO A 415 -16.30 3.00 -8.81
C PRO A 415 -16.33 1.49 -8.57
N SER A 416 -17.36 0.82 -9.07
CA SER A 416 -17.37 -0.63 -9.27
C SER A 416 -16.47 -1.05 -10.44
N TYR A 417 -16.10 -2.34 -10.50
CA TYR A 417 -15.41 -2.91 -11.67
C TYR A 417 -16.20 -2.68 -12.96
N ARG A 418 -17.53 -2.80 -12.93
CA ARG A 418 -18.41 -2.54 -14.07
C ARG A 418 -18.23 -1.14 -14.63
N GLN A 419 -18.35 -0.14 -13.76
CA GLN A 419 -18.23 1.27 -14.14
C GLN A 419 -16.84 1.58 -14.69
N LEU A 420 -15.79 1.07 -14.02
CA LEU A 420 -14.44 1.35 -14.44
C LEU A 420 -14.09 0.67 -15.78
N ARG A 421 -14.49 -0.59 -15.97
CA ARG A 421 -14.29 -1.35 -17.22
C ARG A 421 -15.13 -0.83 -18.38
N ALA A 422 -16.31 -0.27 -18.12
CA ALA A 422 -17.12 0.37 -19.17
C ALA A 422 -16.38 1.53 -19.84
N VAL A 423 -15.47 2.19 -19.10
CA VAL A 423 -14.66 3.30 -19.61
C VAL A 423 -13.27 2.85 -20.07
N ARG A 424 -12.61 1.97 -19.29
CA ARG A 424 -11.18 1.62 -19.46
C ARG A 424 -10.93 0.25 -20.12
N GLY A 425 -11.98 -0.55 -20.31
CA GLY A 425 -11.84 -1.95 -20.70
C GLY A 425 -11.18 -2.80 -19.61
N THR A 426 -10.68 -3.96 -19.99
CA THR A 426 -10.05 -4.94 -19.09
C THR A 426 -8.53 -5.03 -19.26
N ARG A 427 -7.97 -4.26 -20.18
CA ARG A 427 -6.53 -4.30 -20.56
C ARG A 427 -5.76 -3.07 -20.09
N SER A 428 -6.37 -2.17 -19.32
CA SER A 428 -5.62 -1.14 -18.61
C SER A 428 -4.64 -1.80 -17.63
N ILE A 429 -3.56 -1.09 -17.31
CA ILE A 429 -2.51 -1.57 -16.38
C ILE A 429 -2.58 -0.79 -15.07
N TYR A 430 -2.81 0.51 -15.16
CA TYR A 430 -2.70 1.43 -14.03
C TYR A 430 -4.06 1.95 -13.57
N HIS A 431 -4.08 2.59 -12.40
CA HIS A 431 -5.23 3.30 -11.84
C HIS A 431 -6.50 2.44 -11.67
N ASN A 432 -6.33 1.18 -11.26
CA ASN A 432 -7.46 0.36 -10.85
C ASN A 432 -7.89 0.75 -9.42
N ASN A 433 -8.91 1.59 -9.29
CA ASN A 433 -9.53 1.92 -8.01
C ASN A 433 -10.89 1.26 -7.79
N ALA A 434 -11.21 0.21 -8.53
CA ALA A 434 -12.49 -0.48 -8.39
C ALA A 434 -12.71 -1.03 -6.97
N ILE A 435 -13.96 -1.10 -6.53
CA ILE A 435 -14.38 -1.71 -5.27
C ILE A 435 -13.92 -3.18 -5.22
N GLN A 436 -13.10 -3.50 -4.21
CA GLN A 436 -12.68 -4.87 -3.91
C GLN A 436 -13.81 -5.65 -3.21
N SER A 437 -13.97 -6.93 -3.56
CA SER A 437 -14.93 -7.83 -2.91
C SER A 437 -14.23 -9.01 -2.24
N TRP A 438 -14.63 -9.34 -1.02
CA TRP A 438 -14.17 -10.52 -0.29
C TRP A 438 -15.35 -11.45 0.00
N LEU A 439 -15.32 -12.67 -0.54
CA LEU A 439 -16.31 -13.69 -0.21
C LEU A 439 -15.87 -14.40 1.08
N VAL A 440 -16.66 -14.22 2.14
CA VAL A 440 -16.60 -15.08 3.33
C VAL A 440 -17.48 -16.29 3.06
N LYS A 441 -16.88 -17.49 3.05
CA LYS A 441 -17.60 -18.77 2.86
C LYS A 441 -18.23 -19.22 4.18
N GLU A 442 -19.10 -20.23 4.15
CA GLU A 442 -19.65 -20.88 5.36
C GLU A 442 -18.55 -21.44 6.28
N SER A 443 -17.43 -21.89 5.71
CA SER A 443 -16.25 -22.33 6.44
C SER A 443 -15.47 -21.19 7.14
N GLY A 444 -15.93 -19.95 6.95
CA GLY A 444 -15.27 -18.71 7.39
C GLY A 444 -14.05 -18.33 6.56
N GLU A 445 -13.63 -19.15 5.60
CA GLU A 445 -12.55 -18.83 4.68
C GLU A 445 -12.89 -17.61 3.84
N VAL A 446 -11.95 -16.68 3.70
CA VAL A 446 -12.14 -15.45 2.94
C VAL A 446 -11.37 -15.50 1.64
N ALA A 447 -12.08 -15.36 0.52
CA ALA A 447 -11.54 -15.46 -0.82
C ALA A 447 -11.71 -14.15 -1.61
N ASN A 448 -10.72 -13.84 -2.46
CA ASN A 448 -10.86 -12.79 -3.46
C ASN A 448 -11.94 -13.18 -4.48
N VAL A 449 -12.90 -12.30 -4.71
CA VAL A 449 -13.91 -12.45 -5.77
C VAL A 449 -14.12 -11.10 -6.46
N GLN A 450 -14.72 -11.12 -7.64
CA GLN A 450 -15.19 -9.92 -8.31
C GLN A 450 -16.68 -10.05 -8.61
N LEU A 451 -17.42 -8.97 -8.37
CA LEU A 451 -18.80 -8.83 -8.81
C LEU A 451 -18.81 -7.97 -10.08
N SER A 452 -19.49 -8.46 -11.11
CA SER A 452 -19.64 -7.81 -12.42
C SER A 452 -20.79 -6.83 -12.47
#